data_AF-A0A972CE57-F1
#
_entry.id   AF-A0A972CE57-F1
#
_cell.length_a   1.000
_cell.length_b   1.000
_cell.length_c   1.000
_cell.angle_alpha   90.00
_cell.angle_beta   90.00
_cell.angle_gamma   90.00
#
_symmetry.space_group_name_H-M   'P 1'
#
loop_
_entity.id
_entity.type
_entity.pdbx_description
1 polymer ?
#
loop_
_entity_poly.entity_id
_entity_poly.type
_entity_poly.pdbx_seq_one_letter_code
_entity_poly.pdbx_strand_id
1 'polypeptide(L)'
;MKDKRHTSKPAGQTMENGKSADTGEAVAEKSTHPPGAKHTFSNIRRISDAVVLGIFIFLVFLPMTLLAATGRTSSPLSFEAMPELPEATLKNYLDGKLTNGFQEWFSKSWPLRSTLVLAYNQFVYDLENIGAAPDLGGVDVLDNTPAETDDTTEEVPQGPEILEFNPLYAEINRLRMEQEMIEPTGYKGTDQVIIGKSGYLYENGYINEYLGYSKMYREVTRETIDDQVRKLEYIQEKLAERGTAFVLLITPSKASQYPDAIPDWYKAANTAPEDYVRPYTMLIERLADSTVSYVDCASLYKEIGLQDTFPKTGIHWNKLAAVEAIRAVLASYEQQTGRPVRQLAIEKINKSKNPPGFGNPEQDIFGLVYSVRPNARKIVDDWYYWPEVYVENQGAERISVFVQGGSFTHDINTYLPMYKISKKLRSVYYNQDEKLFADNATVDKQWDRYLSDCDLVIFECNEQFVRGFGGNAPRWAQADVIGYDIGPRVYESLYNYLQRNS
;
A
#
# COMPACT_ATOMS: atom_id res chain seq x y z
N MET A 1 -42.26 -54.61 -2.63
CA MET A 1 -43.59 -55.20 -2.91
C MET A 1 -43.68 -55.41 -4.42
N LYS A 2 -43.41 -56.63 -4.92
CA LYS A 2 -43.25 -56.97 -6.37
C LYS A 2 -42.09 -56.20 -7.07
N ASP A 3 -41.55 -56.52 -8.26
CA ASP A 3 -41.35 -57.74 -9.08
C ASP A 3 -40.37 -57.36 -10.25
N LYS A 4 -39.59 -58.19 -10.98
CA LYS A 4 -39.10 -59.59 -10.86
C LYS A 4 -38.03 -59.85 -11.98
N ARG A 5 -36.95 -60.63 -11.69
CA ARG A 5 -36.18 -61.51 -12.65
C ARG A 5 -35.32 -60.82 -13.75
N HIS A 6 -34.32 -61.42 -14.45
CA HIS A 6 -33.54 -62.69 -14.27
C HIS A 6 -32.14 -62.64 -14.97
N THR A 7 -31.25 -63.55 -14.53
CA THR A 7 -30.14 -64.31 -15.20
C THR A 7 -30.17 -64.49 -16.75
N SER A 8 -29.10 -64.86 -17.51
CA SER A 8 -27.63 -65.10 -17.30
C SER A 8 -26.87 -65.41 -18.64
N LYS A 9 -25.55 -65.70 -18.57
CA LYS A 9 -24.63 -66.32 -19.59
C LYS A 9 -25.14 -67.67 -20.20
N PRO A 10 -24.49 -68.39 -21.19
CA PRO A 10 -23.15 -68.24 -21.85
C PRO A 10 -22.98 -68.59 -23.39
N ALA A 11 -21.75 -68.39 -23.93
CA ALA A 11 -20.94 -69.23 -24.89
C ALA A 11 -21.36 -69.58 -26.37
N GLY A 12 -20.32 -69.84 -27.22
CA GLY A 12 -20.33 -70.29 -28.63
C GLY A 12 -19.44 -69.37 -29.53
N GLN A 13 -18.42 -69.73 -30.35
CA GLN A 13 -18.12 -70.85 -31.29
C GLN A 13 -19.04 -70.91 -32.54
N THR A 14 -18.60 -71.12 -33.80
CA THR A 14 -17.27 -71.53 -34.39
C THR A 14 -17.22 -71.28 -35.93
N MET A 15 -16.00 -71.17 -36.52
CA MET A 15 -15.63 -71.54 -37.94
C MET A 15 -16.38 -70.79 -39.09
N GLU A 16 -16.07 -70.83 -40.40
CA GLU A 16 -14.95 -71.26 -41.30
C GLU A 16 -15.14 -70.47 -42.65
N ASN A 17 -14.35 -70.47 -43.75
CA ASN A 17 -13.03 -70.95 -44.23
C ASN A 17 -12.60 -69.97 -45.38
N GLY A 18 -11.59 -70.11 -46.25
CA GLY A 18 -10.51 -71.10 -46.41
C GLY A 18 -9.86 -71.12 -47.81
N LYS A 19 -8.54 -71.37 -47.89
CA LYS A 19 -7.77 -71.84 -49.08
C LYS A 19 -7.67 -70.91 -50.32
N SER A 20 -6.64 -70.98 -51.19
CA SER A 20 -5.32 -71.65 -51.15
C SER A 20 -4.36 -71.08 -52.23
N ALA A 21 -3.04 -71.24 -51.99
CA ALA A 21 -1.90 -71.63 -52.86
C ALA A 21 -2.03 -71.62 -54.42
N ASP A 22 -0.96 -71.66 -55.23
CA ASP A 22 0.51 -71.74 -55.01
C ASP A 22 1.53 -71.49 -56.17
N THR A 23 2.86 -71.58 -55.93
CA THR A 23 3.98 -71.54 -56.93
C THR A 23 4.18 -70.25 -57.76
N GLY A 24 5.38 -69.92 -58.27
CA GLY A 24 6.69 -70.56 -58.08
C GLY A 24 7.87 -69.81 -58.76
N GLU A 25 9.09 -70.11 -58.28
CA GLU A 25 10.43 -70.09 -58.93
C GLU A 25 10.88 -69.04 -59.99
N ALA A 26 11.92 -68.26 -59.61
CA ALA A 26 13.33 -68.39 -60.09
C ALA A 26 14.07 -67.24 -60.85
N VAL A 27 15.36 -67.09 -60.47
CA VAL A 27 16.58 -66.48 -61.10
C VAL A 27 16.68 -64.97 -61.46
N ALA A 28 17.91 -64.45 -61.24
CA ALA A 28 18.69 -63.49 -62.08
C ALA A 28 18.98 -62.04 -61.57
N GLU A 29 20.26 -61.84 -61.21
CA GLU A 29 21.16 -60.66 -61.13
C GLU A 29 20.71 -59.17 -61.18
N LYS A 30 21.39 -58.38 -60.31
CA LYS A 30 21.95 -57.00 -60.52
C LYS A 30 21.07 -55.93 -61.21
N SER A 31 20.65 -54.85 -60.54
CA SER A 31 21.54 -53.79 -60.02
C SER A 31 20.75 -52.51 -59.67
N THR A 32 21.42 -51.55 -59.02
CA THR A 32 21.02 -50.13 -58.77
C THR A 32 19.91 -49.84 -57.74
N HIS A 33 20.00 -48.64 -57.18
CA HIS A 33 19.36 -48.03 -56.00
C HIS A 33 17.92 -48.43 -55.59
N PRO A 34 17.60 -48.42 -54.27
CA PRO A 34 16.26 -48.73 -53.76
C PRO A 34 15.27 -47.54 -53.84
N PRO A 35 14.10 -47.71 -54.48
CA PRO A 35 12.95 -46.85 -54.27
C PRO A 35 12.08 -47.36 -53.10
N GLY A 36 11.32 -46.49 -52.43
CA GLY A 36 10.11 -46.92 -51.68
C GLY A 36 9.91 -46.42 -50.24
N ALA A 37 10.92 -45.87 -49.56
CA ALA A 37 10.82 -45.45 -48.15
C ALA A 37 9.97 -44.17 -47.88
N LYS A 38 8.94 -43.90 -48.70
CA LYS A 38 8.14 -42.65 -48.66
C LYS A 38 6.69 -42.79 -48.18
N HIS A 39 6.10 -44.00 -48.14
CA HIS A 39 4.67 -44.14 -47.80
C HIS A 39 4.34 -44.40 -46.32
N THR A 40 5.19 -45.09 -45.56
CA THR A 40 4.91 -45.40 -44.14
C THR A 40 5.02 -44.19 -43.23
N PHE A 41 6.10 -43.40 -43.36
CA PHE A 41 6.29 -42.15 -42.60
C PHE A 41 5.19 -41.11 -42.88
N SER A 42 4.61 -41.10 -44.09
CA SER A 42 3.53 -40.18 -44.45
C SER A 42 2.27 -40.37 -43.59
N ASN A 43 1.88 -41.62 -43.34
CA ASN A 43 0.66 -41.91 -42.59
C ASN A 43 0.84 -41.73 -41.08
N ILE A 44 2.02 -42.10 -40.53
CA ILE A 44 2.32 -41.87 -39.10
C ILE A 44 2.28 -40.36 -38.79
N ARG A 45 2.90 -39.54 -39.65
CA ARG A 45 2.90 -38.08 -39.51
C ARG A 45 1.49 -37.48 -39.63
N ARG A 46 0.69 -37.93 -40.61
CA ARG A 46 -0.73 -37.52 -40.71
C ARG A 46 -1.56 -37.85 -39.46
N ILE A 47 -1.25 -38.95 -38.76
CA ILE A 47 -1.94 -39.31 -37.51
C ILE A 47 -1.47 -38.40 -36.36
N SER A 48 -0.17 -38.10 -36.22
CA SER A 48 0.29 -37.13 -35.21
C SER A 48 -0.28 -35.74 -35.48
N ASP A 49 -0.27 -35.30 -36.73
CA ASP A 49 -0.76 -33.97 -37.14
C ASP A 49 -2.28 -33.85 -36.90
N ALA A 50 -3.05 -34.91 -37.13
CA ALA A 50 -4.48 -34.96 -36.83
C ALA A 50 -4.78 -34.97 -35.31
N VAL A 51 -3.95 -35.65 -34.49
CA VAL A 51 -4.08 -35.62 -33.02
C VAL A 51 -3.72 -34.25 -32.46
N VAL A 52 -2.63 -33.63 -32.93
CA VAL A 52 -2.24 -32.26 -32.54
C VAL A 52 -3.30 -31.24 -32.97
N LEU A 53 -3.84 -31.35 -34.18
CA LEU A 53 -4.94 -30.51 -34.65
C LEU A 53 -6.22 -30.72 -33.82
N GLY A 54 -6.53 -31.96 -33.43
CA GLY A 54 -7.65 -32.28 -32.55
C GLY A 54 -7.50 -31.66 -31.16
N ILE A 55 -6.30 -31.73 -30.57
CA ILE A 55 -5.98 -31.08 -29.29
C ILE A 55 -6.05 -29.55 -29.42
N PHE A 56 -5.53 -28.99 -30.51
CA PHE A 56 -5.60 -27.54 -30.78
C PHE A 56 -7.04 -27.06 -30.91
N ILE A 57 -7.87 -27.75 -31.70
CA ILE A 57 -9.31 -27.45 -31.83
C ILE A 57 -10.00 -27.59 -30.47
N PHE A 58 -9.72 -28.64 -29.70
CA PHE A 58 -10.28 -28.80 -28.36
C PHE A 58 -9.92 -27.60 -27.45
N LEU A 59 -8.65 -27.19 -27.41
CA LEU A 59 -8.20 -26.03 -26.62
C LEU A 59 -8.79 -24.68 -27.09
N VAL A 60 -9.07 -24.53 -28.39
CA VAL A 60 -9.71 -23.32 -28.94
C VAL A 60 -11.21 -23.26 -28.64
N PHE A 61 -11.91 -24.40 -28.59
CA PHE A 61 -13.36 -24.46 -28.36
C PHE A 61 -13.76 -24.69 -26.89
N LEU A 62 -12.87 -25.26 -26.07
CA LEU A 62 -13.05 -25.41 -24.61
C LEU A 62 -13.54 -24.12 -23.91
N PRO A 63 -13.02 -22.91 -24.19
CA PRO A 63 -13.47 -21.69 -23.52
C PRO A 63 -14.93 -21.35 -23.83
N MET A 64 -15.37 -21.56 -25.07
CA MET A 64 -16.78 -21.34 -25.46
C MET A 64 -17.70 -22.38 -24.82
N THR A 65 -17.27 -23.64 -24.70
CA THR A 65 -18.06 -24.67 -23.99
C THR A 65 -18.19 -24.38 -22.50
N LEU A 66 -17.13 -23.87 -21.85
CA LEU A 66 -17.16 -23.44 -20.44
C LEU A 66 -18.03 -22.19 -20.25
N LEU A 67 -17.99 -21.23 -21.17
CA LEU A 67 -18.84 -20.04 -21.15
C LEU A 67 -20.34 -20.42 -21.25
N ALA A 68 -20.68 -21.31 -22.18
CA ALA A 68 -22.04 -21.83 -22.35
C ALA A 68 -22.52 -22.66 -21.15
N ALA A 69 -21.63 -23.42 -20.51
CA ALA A 69 -21.96 -24.28 -19.37
C ALA A 69 -22.07 -23.53 -18.02
N THR A 70 -21.38 -22.39 -17.86
CA THR A 70 -21.34 -21.66 -16.56
C THR A 70 -22.45 -20.63 -16.39
N GLY A 71 -23.09 -20.18 -17.47
CA GLY A 71 -24.47 -19.67 -17.45
C GLY A 71 -24.80 -18.46 -16.56
N ARG A 72 -23.82 -17.64 -16.15
CA ARG A 72 -24.05 -16.52 -15.21
C ARG A 72 -24.42 -15.21 -15.90
N THR A 73 -25.73 -15.01 -16.06
CA THR A 73 -26.34 -13.71 -16.38
C THR A 73 -26.49 -12.85 -15.11
N SER A 74 -25.64 -11.84 -14.91
CA SER A 74 -25.88 -10.78 -13.91
C SER A 74 -24.99 -9.54 -14.16
N SER A 75 -25.65 -8.39 -14.28
CA SER A 75 -25.07 -7.04 -14.41
C SER A 75 -25.98 -6.05 -13.67
N PRO A 76 -25.58 -4.79 -13.37
CA PRO A 76 -24.26 -4.17 -13.56
C PRO A 76 -23.67 -3.56 -12.26
N LEU A 77 -22.41 -3.13 -12.33
CA LEU A 77 -21.93 -1.94 -11.63
C LEU A 77 -21.21 -1.07 -12.68
N SER A 78 -21.73 0.12 -12.94
CA SER A 78 -21.37 0.93 -14.11
C SER A 78 -20.23 1.91 -13.82
N PHE A 79 -19.00 1.61 -14.26
CA PHE A 79 -17.99 2.65 -14.54
C PHE A 79 -16.89 2.21 -15.55
N GLU A 80 -17.22 1.33 -16.50
CA GLU A 80 -16.46 1.20 -17.74
C GLU A 80 -17.41 1.30 -18.94
N ALA A 81 -17.03 2.10 -19.95
CA ALA A 81 -17.55 1.88 -21.29
C ALA A 81 -16.92 0.59 -21.82
N MET A 82 -17.73 -0.35 -22.34
CA MET A 82 -17.15 -1.50 -23.03
C MET A 82 -16.42 -0.98 -24.28
N PRO A 83 -15.15 -1.35 -24.52
CA PRO A 83 -14.49 -0.98 -25.76
C PRO A 83 -15.23 -1.62 -26.93
N GLU A 84 -15.57 -0.83 -27.94
CA GLU A 84 -16.10 -1.36 -29.20
C GLU A 84 -14.95 -1.89 -30.08
N LEU A 85 -15.25 -2.83 -30.97
CA LEU A 85 -14.26 -3.39 -31.88
C LEU A 85 -13.86 -2.29 -32.91
N PRO A 86 -12.60 -1.83 -32.96
CA PRO A 86 -12.22 -0.70 -33.80
C PRO A 86 -12.36 -1.00 -35.31
N GLU A 87 -12.84 -0.02 -36.08
CA GLU A 87 -13.04 -0.17 -37.52
C GLU A 87 -11.75 -0.52 -38.27
N ALA A 88 -11.78 -1.64 -39.01
CA ALA A 88 -10.68 -2.21 -39.77
C ALA A 88 -10.33 -1.42 -41.05
N THR A 89 -9.93 -0.16 -40.89
CA THR A 89 -9.46 0.70 -41.99
C THR A 89 -7.93 0.74 -42.06
N LEU A 90 -7.38 0.90 -43.26
CA LEU A 90 -5.92 0.95 -43.49
C LEU A 90 -5.25 2.11 -42.72
N LYS A 91 -5.98 3.22 -42.54
CA LYS A 91 -5.53 4.35 -41.72
C LYS A 91 -5.44 3.98 -40.25
N ASN A 92 -6.47 3.35 -39.68
CA ASN A 92 -6.45 2.93 -38.27
C ASN A 92 -5.35 1.90 -37.98
N TYR A 93 -4.97 1.07 -38.96
CA TYR A 93 -3.82 0.17 -38.85
C TYR A 93 -2.48 0.92 -38.79
N LEU A 94 -2.24 1.86 -39.72
CA LEU A 94 -1.01 2.66 -39.77
C LEU A 94 -0.88 3.62 -38.58
N ASP A 95 -1.98 4.22 -38.13
CA ASP A 95 -2.05 5.07 -36.92
C ASP A 95 -2.00 4.24 -35.61
N GLY A 96 -1.83 2.91 -35.67
CA GLY A 96 -1.76 1.98 -34.53
C GLY A 96 -3.06 1.77 -33.75
N LYS A 97 -4.09 2.58 -34.01
CA LYS A 97 -5.39 2.56 -33.31
C LYS A 97 -6.13 1.24 -33.44
N LEU A 98 -6.08 0.60 -34.61
CA LEU A 98 -6.67 -0.72 -34.84
C LEU A 98 -6.01 -1.76 -33.93
N THR A 99 -4.67 -1.79 -33.92
CA THR A 99 -3.87 -2.75 -33.14
C THR A 99 -4.08 -2.58 -31.64
N ASN A 100 -4.03 -1.34 -31.15
CA ASN A 100 -4.19 -1.04 -29.74
C ASN A 100 -5.63 -1.28 -29.25
N GLY A 101 -6.64 -0.81 -29.99
CA GLY A 101 -8.04 -1.01 -29.63
C GLY A 101 -8.47 -2.48 -29.74
N PHE A 102 -7.95 -3.24 -30.72
CA PHE A 102 -8.18 -4.68 -30.80
C PHE A 102 -7.51 -5.41 -29.63
N GLN A 103 -6.29 -5.03 -29.25
CA GLN A 103 -5.60 -5.60 -28.09
C GLN A 103 -6.35 -5.32 -26.77
N GLU A 104 -6.92 -4.13 -26.62
CA GLU A 104 -7.71 -3.74 -25.45
C GLU A 104 -9.05 -4.50 -25.39
N TRP A 105 -9.79 -4.56 -26.51
CA TRP A 105 -11.00 -5.37 -26.66
C TRP A 105 -10.72 -6.85 -26.35
N PHE A 106 -9.74 -7.44 -27.04
CA PHE A 106 -9.37 -8.85 -26.87
C PHE A 106 -8.90 -9.17 -25.45
N SER A 107 -8.18 -8.25 -24.79
CA SER A 107 -7.75 -8.42 -23.41
C SER A 107 -8.88 -8.39 -22.38
N LYS A 108 -10.03 -7.77 -22.70
CA LYS A 108 -11.22 -7.80 -21.84
C LYS A 108 -12.18 -8.93 -22.22
N SER A 109 -12.15 -9.40 -23.47
CA SER A 109 -13.05 -10.46 -23.97
C SER A 109 -12.51 -11.90 -23.87
N TRP A 110 -11.20 -12.13 -23.72
CA TRP A 110 -10.61 -13.49 -23.75
C TRP A 110 -10.14 -14.01 -22.37
N PRO A 111 -10.89 -14.94 -21.72
CA PRO A 111 -10.69 -15.27 -20.30
C PRO A 111 -9.45 -16.11 -19.96
N LEU A 112 -8.76 -16.69 -20.96
CA LEU A 112 -7.57 -17.55 -20.74
C LEU A 112 -6.22 -16.87 -21.04
N ARG A 113 -6.20 -15.56 -21.30
CA ARG A 113 -4.96 -14.81 -21.60
C ARG A 113 -3.89 -15.01 -20.51
N SER A 114 -4.28 -14.90 -19.23
CA SER A 114 -3.38 -15.02 -18.09
C SER A 114 -2.70 -16.39 -18.02
N THR A 115 -3.45 -17.47 -18.25
CA THR A 115 -2.93 -18.85 -18.22
C THR A 115 -1.93 -19.11 -19.34
N LEU A 116 -2.18 -18.59 -20.54
CA LEU A 116 -1.28 -18.72 -21.69
C LEU A 116 0.03 -17.93 -21.48
N VAL A 117 -0.04 -16.73 -20.91
CA VAL A 117 1.16 -15.93 -20.59
C VAL A 117 1.99 -16.59 -19.48
N LEU A 118 1.35 -17.16 -18.44
CA LEU A 118 2.05 -17.91 -17.40
C LEU A 118 2.73 -19.18 -17.96
N ALA A 119 2.05 -19.95 -18.80
CA ALA A 119 2.61 -21.13 -19.44
C ALA A 119 3.78 -20.81 -20.38
N TYR A 120 3.69 -19.71 -21.15
CA TYR A 120 4.80 -19.23 -21.99
C TYR A 120 6.00 -18.80 -21.16
N ASN A 121 5.80 -18.02 -20.10
CA ASN A 121 6.88 -17.56 -19.24
C ASN A 121 7.57 -18.73 -18.50
N GLN A 122 6.79 -19.73 -18.03
CA GLN A 122 7.35 -20.94 -17.44
C GLN A 122 8.17 -21.73 -18.48
N PHE A 123 7.66 -21.89 -19.70
CA PHE A 123 8.38 -22.58 -20.78
C PHE A 123 9.70 -21.89 -21.15
N VAL A 124 9.75 -20.55 -21.17
CA VAL A 124 10.99 -19.80 -21.36
C VAL A 124 11.95 -20.00 -20.19
N TYR A 125 11.47 -19.89 -18.95
CA TYR A 125 12.28 -20.12 -17.75
C TYR A 125 12.86 -21.54 -17.68
N ASP A 126 12.06 -22.56 -17.98
CA ASP A 126 12.49 -23.95 -18.01
C ASP A 126 13.51 -24.22 -19.14
N LEU A 127 13.41 -23.50 -20.26
CA LEU A 127 14.35 -23.58 -21.39
C LEU A 127 15.68 -22.86 -21.10
N GLU A 128 15.64 -21.74 -20.37
CA GLU A 128 16.83 -20.98 -19.95
C GLU A 128 17.60 -21.66 -18.81
N ASN A 129 16.93 -22.44 -17.96
CA ASN A 129 17.54 -23.11 -16.79
C ASN A 129 17.89 -24.60 -17.00
N ILE A 130 17.98 -25.08 -18.25
CA ILE A 130 18.41 -26.47 -18.55
C ILE A 130 19.88 -26.66 -18.14
N GLY A 131 20.10 -27.13 -16.91
CA GLY A 131 21.42 -27.50 -16.38
C GLY A 131 21.73 -26.98 -14.96
N ALA A 132 20.91 -26.07 -14.40
CA ALA A 132 21.09 -25.58 -13.04
C ALA A 132 20.47 -26.55 -12.01
N ALA A 133 21.27 -27.00 -11.03
CA ALA A 133 20.77 -27.75 -9.89
C ALA A 133 20.30 -26.77 -8.78
N PRO A 134 19.17 -27.04 -8.09
CA PRO A 134 18.69 -26.18 -7.03
C PRO A 134 19.45 -26.43 -5.72
N ASP A 135 19.98 -25.36 -5.13
CA ASP A 135 20.32 -25.33 -3.70
C ASP A 135 19.11 -24.85 -2.90
N LEU A 136 18.95 -25.33 -1.65
CA LEU A 136 17.77 -25.11 -0.82
C LEU A 136 18.16 -24.45 0.50
N GLY A 137 17.51 -23.33 0.81
CA GLY A 137 17.98 -22.37 1.81
C GLY A 137 18.08 -22.89 3.25
N GLY A 138 19.14 -22.46 3.93
CA GLY A 138 19.24 -22.50 5.39
C GLY A 138 18.49 -21.34 6.05
N VAL A 139 18.10 -21.53 7.31
CA VAL A 139 17.60 -20.48 8.19
C VAL A 139 18.62 -20.33 9.32
N ASP A 140 19.47 -19.30 9.22
CA ASP A 140 20.53 -19.08 10.20
C ASP A 140 19.97 -18.46 11.49
N VAL A 141 20.06 -19.22 12.58
CA VAL A 141 19.88 -18.73 13.94
C VAL A 141 21.27 -18.41 14.49
N LEU A 142 21.60 -17.12 14.58
CA LEU A 142 22.87 -16.67 15.15
C LEU A 142 22.77 -16.56 16.68
N ASP A 143 23.15 -17.63 17.35
CA ASP A 143 23.55 -17.62 18.77
C ASP A 143 25.04 -17.31 18.86
N ASN A 144 25.44 -16.35 19.71
CA ASN A 144 26.83 -15.88 19.82
C ASN A 144 27.16 -15.45 21.25
N THR A 145 27.84 -16.35 21.97
CA THR A 145 28.64 -15.98 23.16
C THR A 145 30.07 -15.66 22.69
N PRO A 146 30.66 -14.51 23.05
CA PRO A 146 31.98 -14.13 22.58
C PRO A 146 33.10 -14.92 23.27
N ALA A 147 34.23 -15.06 22.57
CA ALA A 147 35.50 -15.54 23.11
C ALA A 147 36.57 -14.44 22.98
N GLU A 148 37.47 -14.36 23.96
CA GLU A 148 38.51 -13.33 24.06
C GLU A 148 39.77 -13.67 23.22
N THR A 149 40.42 -12.66 22.63
CA THR A 149 41.89 -12.57 22.48
C THR A 149 42.36 -11.14 22.20
N ASP A 150 43.28 -10.64 23.03
CA ASP A 150 44.32 -9.61 22.85
C ASP A 150 44.15 -8.48 21.81
N ASP A 151 43.67 -7.33 22.32
CA ASP A 151 44.44 -6.09 22.51
C ASP A 151 45.55 -5.72 21.48
N THR A 152 45.24 -4.75 20.61
CA THR A 152 46.21 -3.72 20.17
C THR A 152 45.51 -2.35 20.09
N THR A 153 45.97 -1.37 20.86
CA THR A 153 45.39 -0.01 20.89
C THR A 153 45.85 0.87 19.73
N GLU A 154 44.92 1.27 18.85
CA GLU A 154 45.04 2.49 18.03
C GLU A 154 43.98 3.51 18.47
N GLU A 155 44.34 4.79 18.56
CA GLU A 155 43.41 5.86 18.98
C GLU A 155 42.42 6.19 17.87
N VAL A 156 41.20 5.67 17.96
CA VAL A 156 40.09 6.01 17.06
C VAL A 156 39.74 7.50 17.24
N PRO A 157 39.76 8.33 16.18
CA PRO A 157 39.33 9.73 16.28
C PRO A 157 37.87 9.80 16.75
N GLN A 158 37.59 10.64 17.75
CA GLN A 158 36.21 10.82 18.20
C GLN A 158 35.37 11.43 17.08
N GLY A 159 34.45 10.61 16.54
CA GLY A 159 33.40 11.05 15.64
C GLY A 159 32.42 12.02 16.33
N PRO A 160 31.48 12.61 15.58
CA PRO A 160 30.49 13.50 16.16
C PRO A 160 29.72 12.83 17.30
N GLU A 161 29.41 13.62 18.32
CA GLU A 161 28.77 13.23 19.57
C GLU A 161 27.59 12.27 19.32
N ILE A 162 27.75 11.02 19.78
CA ILE A 162 26.76 9.97 19.55
C ILE A 162 25.54 10.31 20.42
N LEU A 163 24.49 10.83 19.77
CA LEU A 163 23.12 10.81 20.30
C LEU A 163 22.87 9.46 20.96
N GLU A 164 22.41 9.44 22.20
CA GLU A 164 22.10 8.20 22.94
C GLU A 164 20.91 7.48 22.28
N PHE A 165 21.18 6.80 21.17
CA PHE A 165 20.18 6.09 20.39
C PHE A 165 19.52 5.05 21.27
N ASN A 166 18.21 5.17 21.43
CA ASN A 166 17.39 4.17 22.10
C ASN A 166 17.75 2.78 21.53
N PRO A 167 18.28 1.85 22.35
CA PRO A 167 18.82 0.58 21.86
C PRO A 167 17.77 -0.28 21.15
N LEU A 168 16.49 -0.02 21.43
CA LEU A 168 15.35 -0.60 20.72
C LEU A 168 15.36 -0.33 19.20
N TYR A 169 15.88 0.82 18.76
CA TYR A 169 15.90 1.24 17.35
C TYR A 169 17.29 1.19 16.69
N ALA A 170 18.36 0.86 17.44
CA ALA A 170 19.74 0.99 16.96
C ALA A 170 20.01 0.25 15.63
N GLU A 171 19.56 -1.00 15.49
CA GLU A 171 19.69 -1.80 14.25
C GLU A 171 18.85 -1.23 13.08
N ILE A 172 17.70 -0.61 13.38
CA ILE A 172 16.84 0.03 12.37
C ILE A 172 17.54 1.28 11.82
N ASN A 173 18.04 2.13 12.71
CA ASN A 173 18.77 3.34 12.37
C ASN A 173 20.06 3.02 11.62
N ARG A 174 20.83 2.02 12.06
CA ARG A 174 22.05 1.56 11.38
C ARG A 174 21.78 1.23 9.91
N LEU A 175 20.74 0.44 9.64
CA LEU A 175 20.35 0.09 8.27
C LEU A 175 19.85 1.29 7.46
N ARG A 176 19.17 2.26 8.10
CA ARG A 176 18.73 3.49 7.44
C ARG A 176 19.91 4.43 7.12
N MET A 177 20.94 4.46 7.97
CA MET A 177 22.18 5.23 7.77
C MET A 177 23.09 4.59 6.70
N GLU A 178 23.19 3.26 6.66
CA GLU A 178 23.95 2.50 5.67
C GLU A 178 23.34 2.56 4.25
N GLN A 179 22.10 3.02 4.11
CA GLN A 179 21.40 3.07 2.82
C GLN A 179 21.82 4.27 1.96
N GLU A 180 22.53 3.99 0.86
CA GLU A 180 22.77 4.97 -0.22
C GLU A 180 21.47 5.35 -0.97
N MET A 181 21.34 6.63 -1.32
CA MET A 181 20.19 7.18 -2.05
C MET A 181 20.50 7.38 -3.54
N ILE A 182 20.13 6.37 -4.34
CA ILE A 182 20.45 6.25 -5.77
C ILE A 182 19.26 6.73 -6.62
N GLU A 183 19.50 7.59 -7.61
CA GLU A 183 18.46 8.11 -8.52
C GLU A 183 17.70 6.99 -9.27
N PRO A 184 16.37 7.09 -9.41
CA PRO A 184 15.55 6.06 -10.04
C PRO A 184 15.72 6.05 -11.57
N THR A 185 16.25 4.96 -12.11
CA THR A 185 16.45 4.78 -13.56
C THR A 185 15.16 4.36 -14.28
N GLY A 186 14.77 5.11 -15.31
CA GLY A 186 13.69 4.72 -16.22
C GLY A 186 12.32 5.31 -15.85
N TYR A 187 11.42 4.50 -15.29
CA TYR A 187 10.08 4.97 -14.96
C TYR A 187 10.09 5.85 -13.71
N LYS A 188 9.49 7.03 -13.81
CA LYS A 188 9.50 8.09 -12.80
C LYS A 188 8.25 8.15 -11.91
N GLY A 189 7.21 7.41 -12.28
CA GLY A 189 5.92 7.38 -11.59
C GLY A 189 4.78 8.03 -12.38
N THR A 190 3.78 8.51 -11.66
CA THR A 190 2.60 9.23 -12.17
C THR A 190 2.54 10.63 -11.56
N ASP A 191 1.66 11.48 -12.08
CA ASP A 191 1.45 12.83 -11.54
C ASP A 191 1.04 12.82 -10.04
N GLN A 192 0.48 11.71 -9.55
CA GLN A 192 0.08 11.50 -8.14
C GLN A 192 1.16 10.80 -7.31
N VAL A 193 1.99 9.94 -7.92
CA VAL A 193 2.97 9.11 -7.20
C VAL A 193 4.33 9.22 -7.86
N ILE A 194 5.25 9.87 -7.15
CA ILE A 194 6.63 10.06 -7.58
C ILE A 194 7.48 8.89 -7.08
N ILE A 195 8.25 8.27 -7.98
CA ILE A 195 9.32 7.34 -7.60
C ILE A 195 10.55 8.18 -7.26
N GLY A 196 10.96 8.13 -6.00
CA GLY A 196 12.17 8.76 -5.48
C GLY A 196 13.40 7.86 -5.53
N LYS A 197 14.47 8.32 -4.89
CA LYS A 197 15.75 7.61 -4.81
C LYS A 197 15.59 6.29 -4.04
N SER A 198 16.36 5.28 -4.43
CA SER A 198 16.38 3.93 -3.85
C SER A 198 14.99 3.31 -3.62
N GLY A 199 14.02 3.65 -4.47
CA GLY A 199 12.67 3.08 -4.50
C GLY A 199 11.63 3.72 -3.58
N TYR A 200 11.95 4.80 -2.86
CA TYR A 200 10.97 5.48 -1.99
C TYR A 200 9.81 6.07 -2.81
N LEU A 201 8.58 5.62 -2.56
CA LEU A 201 7.38 6.13 -3.23
C LEU A 201 6.78 7.29 -2.43
N TYR A 202 6.48 8.40 -3.08
CA TYR A 202 5.86 9.58 -2.47
C TYR A 202 4.53 9.89 -3.12
N GLU A 203 3.54 10.32 -2.33
CA GLU A 203 2.48 11.17 -2.85
C GLU A 203 3.10 12.50 -3.31
N ASN A 204 2.72 12.98 -4.50
CA ASN A 204 3.25 14.21 -5.07
C ASN A 204 3.00 15.43 -4.15
N GLY A 205 1.85 15.47 -3.48
CA GLY A 205 1.46 16.54 -2.55
C GLY A 205 2.39 16.71 -1.35
N TYR A 206 3.01 15.63 -0.84
CA TYR A 206 4.02 15.74 0.22
C TYR A 206 5.27 16.50 -0.24
N ILE A 207 5.75 16.22 -1.46
CA ILE A 207 6.91 16.94 -2.02
C ILE A 207 6.52 18.38 -2.35
N ASN A 208 5.29 18.60 -2.83
CA ASN A 208 4.80 19.92 -3.25
C ASN A 208 4.50 20.87 -2.09
N GLU A 209 4.18 20.37 -0.89
CA GLU A 209 4.19 21.16 0.34
C GLU A 209 5.62 21.37 0.84
N TYR A 210 6.41 20.30 0.99
CA TYR A 210 7.75 20.37 1.57
C TYR A 210 8.69 21.32 0.81
N LEU A 211 8.59 21.36 -0.53
CA LEU A 211 9.38 22.22 -1.41
C LEU A 211 8.62 23.43 -1.97
N GLY A 212 7.35 23.65 -1.59
CA GLY A 212 6.58 24.85 -1.96
C GLY A 212 6.14 24.97 -3.43
N TYR A 213 6.18 23.89 -4.20
CA TYR A 213 5.85 23.93 -5.63
C TYR A 213 4.37 24.27 -5.87
N SER A 214 3.44 23.75 -5.09
CA SER A 214 2.02 24.12 -5.23
C SER A 214 1.72 25.51 -4.69
N LYS A 215 0.96 26.27 -5.49
CA LYS A 215 0.50 27.63 -5.15
C LYS A 215 -0.30 27.66 -3.84
N MET A 216 -1.10 26.64 -3.55
CA MET A 216 -2.00 26.66 -2.41
C MET A 216 -1.30 26.62 -1.05
N TYR A 217 -0.08 26.07 -0.97
CA TYR A 217 0.74 26.09 0.24
C TYR A 217 1.43 27.45 0.42
N ARG A 218 1.86 28.07 -0.68
CA ARG A 218 2.45 29.43 -0.71
C ARG A 218 1.46 30.55 -0.41
N GLU A 219 0.16 30.26 -0.43
CA GLU A 219 -0.91 31.20 -0.08
C GLU A 219 -1.39 31.05 1.38
N VAL A 220 -0.76 30.19 2.19
CA VAL A 220 -0.99 30.18 3.64
C VAL A 220 -0.17 31.31 4.27
N THR A 221 -0.84 32.20 5.01
CA THR A 221 -0.20 33.36 5.65
C THR A 221 -0.07 33.18 7.16
N ARG A 222 0.79 33.97 7.81
CA ARG A 222 0.94 33.91 9.28
C ARG A 222 -0.37 34.27 10.00
N GLU A 223 -1.14 35.22 9.49
CA GLU A 223 -2.47 35.58 10.03
C GLU A 223 -3.48 34.43 9.93
N THR A 224 -3.32 33.55 8.93
CA THR A 224 -4.13 32.34 8.78
C THR A 224 -3.80 31.32 9.88
N ILE A 225 -2.50 31.18 10.19
CA ILE A 225 -2.01 30.33 11.30
C ILE A 225 -2.39 30.92 12.66
N ASP A 226 -2.30 32.24 12.83
CA ASP A 226 -2.68 32.92 14.07
C ASP A 226 -4.15 32.70 14.42
N ASP A 227 -5.07 32.81 13.44
CA ASP A 227 -6.48 32.51 13.68
C ASP A 227 -6.74 31.02 13.92
N GLN A 228 -5.99 30.11 13.29
CA GLN A 228 -6.02 28.68 13.59
C GLN A 228 -5.61 28.41 15.04
N VAL A 229 -4.43 28.87 15.48
CA VAL A 229 -3.91 28.64 16.82
C VAL A 229 -4.80 29.32 17.86
N ARG A 230 -5.21 30.57 17.65
CA ARG A 230 -6.17 31.28 18.54
C ARG A 230 -7.50 30.53 18.71
N LYS A 231 -8.01 29.87 17.66
CA LYS A 231 -9.20 29.01 17.76
C LYS A 231 -8.91 27.74 18.57
N LEU A 232 -7.74 27.13 18.41
CA LEU A 232 -7.32 25.94 19.18
C LEU A 232 -7.09 26.25 20.66
N GLU A 233 -6.50 27.41 21.00
CA GLU A 233 -6.33 27.88 22.38
C GLU A 233 -7.70 28.00 23.09
N TYR A 234 -8.68 28.63 22.43
CA TYR A 234 -10.05 28.72 22.96
C TYR A 234 -10.75 27.35 23.06
N ILE A 235 -10.54 26.45 22.09
CA ILE A 235 -11.07 25.08 22.15
C ILE A 235 -10.52 24.35 23.37
N GLN A 236 -9.21 24.42 23.61
CA GLN A 236 -8.56 23.79 24.74
C GLN A 236 -9.04 24.38 26.07
N GLU A 237 -9.10 25.70 26.21
CA GLU A 237 -9.66 26.39 27.39
C GLU A 237 -11.05 25.84 27.74
N LYS A 238 -11.94 25.80 26.75
CA LYS A 238 -13.34 25.39 26.94
C LYS A 238 -13.54 23.88 27.04
N LEU A 239 -12.59 23.06 26.61
CA LEU A 239 -12.58 21.62 26.93
C LEU A 239 -12.05 21.38 28.35
N ALA A 240 -11.00 22.08 28.78
CA ALA A 240 -10.44 21.97 30.12
C ALA A 240 -11.45 22.39 31.21
N GLU A 241 -12.24 23.46 30.99
CA GLU A 241 -13.37 23.84 31.86
C GLU A 241 -14.43 22.74 32.03
N ARG A 242 -14.53 21.82 31.05
CA ARG A 242 -15.44 20.66 31.08
C ARG A 242 -14.78 19.39 31.63
N GLY A 243 -13.50 19.44 32.00
CA GLY A 243 -12.71 18.28 32.45
C GLY A 243 -12.20 17.38 31.31
N THR A 244 -12.25 17.84 30.07
CA THR A 244 -11.80 17.12 28.87
C THR A 244 -10.43 17.67 28.43
N ALA A 245 -9.42 16.79 28.31
CA ALA A 245 -8.11 17.14 27.78
C ALA A 245 -8.16 17.39 26.26
N PHE A 246 -7.21 18.16 25.73
CA PHE A 246 -7.07 18.42 24.29
C PHE A 246 -5.65 18.17 23.82
N VAL A 247 -5.47 17.51 22.66
CA VAL A 247 -4.17 17.36 22.01
C VAL A 247 -4.28 17.61 20.50
N LEU A 248 -3.46 18.53 19.99
CA LEU A 248 -3.17 18.63 18.56
C LEU A 248 -2.03 17.67 18.19
N LEU A 249 -2.34 16.60 17.48
CA LEU A 249 -1.34 15.67 16.95
C LEU A 249 -0.90 16.11 15.55
N ILE A 250 0.35 16.56 15.40
CA ILE A 250 0.90 16.97 14.11
C ILE A 250 1.64 15.78 13.52
N THR A 251 1.12 15.24 12.42
CA THR A 251 1.71 14.06 11.76
C THR A 251 2.65 14.49 10.63
N PRO A 252 3.78 13.80 10.41
CA PRO A 252 4.76 14.24 9.43
C PRO A 252 4.34 13.84 8.02
N SER A 253 4.80 14.57 7.01
CA SER A 253 4.82 14.09 5.64
C SER A 253 6.04 13.19 5.43
N LYS A 254 5.95 12.24 4.48
CA LYS A 254 7.09 11.41 4.09
C LYS A 254 8.22 12.25 3.47
N ALA A 255 7.92 13.39 2.86
CA ALA A 255 8.92 14.32 2.31
C ALA A 255 9.77 15.00 3.40
N SER A 256 9.17 15.32 4.56
CA SER A 256 9.84 15.92 5.71
C SER A 256 10.75 14.95 6.47
N GLN A 257 10.43 13.65 6.45
CA GLN A 257 11.26 12.61 7.06
C GLN A 257 12.38 12.10 6.13
N TYR A 258 12.15 12.08 4.81
CA TYR A 258 13.13 11.60 3.80
C TYR A 258 13.34 12.63 2.69
N PRO A 259 13.90 13.83 2.98
CA PRO A 259 14.17 14.85 1.97
C PRO A 259 15.36 14.50 1.05
N ASP A 260 16.25 13.64 1.54
CA ASP A 260 17.39 13.07 0.81
C ASP A 260 16.92 12.17 -0.35
N ALA A 261 15.88 11.36 -0.10
CA ALA A 261 15.32 10.42 -1.06
C ALA A 261 14.32 11.05 -2.06
N ILE A 262 13.99 12.34 -1.91
CA ILE A 262 13.27 13.09 -2.97
C ILE A 262 14.20 13.18 -4.19
N PRO A 263 13.74 12.81 -5.41
CA PRO A 263 14.63 12.66 -6.55
C PRO A 263 14.96 14.01 -7.19
N ASP A 264 16.20 14.17 -7.62
CA ASP A 264 16.73 15.47 -8.04
C ASP A 264 16.18 15.90 -9.40
N TRP A 265 15.71 14.95 -10.24
CA TRP A 265 14.96 15.27 -11.45
C TRP A 265 13.61 15.94 -11.16
N TYR A 266 12.96 15.64 -10.03
CA TYR A 266 11.69 16.28 -9.66
C TYR A 266 11.95 17.68 -9.10
N LYS A 267 13.04 17.85 -8.35
CA LYS A 267 13.51 19.16 -7.87
C LYS A 267 13.83 20.09 -9.05
N ALA A 268 14.55 19.59 -10.06
CA ALA A 268 14.93 20.34 -11.25
C ALA A 268 13.78 20.58 -12.27
N ALA A 269 12.67 19.85 -12.16
CA ALA A 269 11.50 20.01 -13.02
C ALA A 269 10.49 21.06 -12.51
N ASN A 270 10.69 21.57 -11.29
CA ASN A 270 9.79 22.49 -10.61
C ASN A 270 10.55 23.71 -10.09
N THR A 271 9.84 24.73 -9.59
CA THR A 271 10.44 25.91 -8.96
C THR A 271 9.52 26.44 -7.87
N ALA A 272 10.12 26.88 -6.76
CA ALA A 272 9.46 27.62 -5.69
C ALA A 272 10.15 28.98 -5.51
N PRO A 273 9.49 29.98 -4.89
CA PRO A 273 10.13 31.21 -4.45
C PRO A 273 11.25 30.95 -3.43
N GLU A 274 12.30 31.76 -3.47
CA GLU A 274 13.45 31.68 -2.54
C GLU A 274 13.05 31.99 -1.08
N ASP A 275 11.94 32.71 -0.88
CA ASP A 275 11.37 33.13 0.40
C ASP A 275 10.25 32.19 0.91
N TYR A 276 10.08 31.00 0.32
CA TYR A 276 9.05 30.06 0.76
C TYR A 276 9.30 29.52 2.18
N VAL A 277 8.36 29.79 3.09
CA VAL A 277 8.26 29.16 4.41
C VAL A 277 7.09 28.17 4.40
N ARG A 278 7.34 26.94 4.87
CA ARG A 278 6.31 25.89 4.95
C ARG A 278 5.17 26.28 5.91
N PRO A 279 3.90 26.00 5.58
CA PRO A 279 2.77 26.11 6.50
C PRO A 279 3.00 25.40 7.84
N TYR A 280 3.63 24.22 7.81
CA TYR A 280 4.04 23.49 9.02
C TYR A 280 5.04 24.29 9.88
N THR A 281 6.07 24.90 9.27
CA THR A 281 7.04 25.72 10.01
C THR A 281 6.36 26.92 10.67
N MET A 282 5.48 27.64 9.96
CA MET A 282 4.70 28.74 10.55
C MET A 282 3.82 28.26 11.72
N LEU A 283 3.22 27.08 11.60
CA LEU A 283 2.37 26.48 12.64
C LEU A 283 3.19 26.13 13.90
N ILE A 284 4.34 25.46 13.76
CA ILE A 284 5.20 25.11 14.89
C ILE A 284 5.75 26.36 15.59
N GLU A 285 6.21 27.35 14.83
CA GLU A 285 6.63 28.65 15.38
C GLU A 285 5.52 29.30 16.22
N ARG A 286 4.30 29.41 15.68
CA ARG A 286 3.18 30.04 16.40
C ARG A 286 2.67 29.19 17.56
N LEU A 287 2.79 27.86 17.50
CA LEU A 287 2.42 26.96 18.59
C LEU A 287 3.41 27.03 19.77
N ALA A 288 4.69 27.31 19.52
CA ALA A 288 5.67 27.54 20.59
C ALA A 288 5.33 28.77 21.45
N ASP A 289 4.78 29.82 20.83
CA ASP A 289 4.24 31.01 21.50
C ASP A 289 2.74 30.85 21.89
N SER A 290 2.25 29.62 22.08
CA SER A 290 0.84 29.33 22.39
C SER A 290 0.66 28.53 23.67
N THR A 291 -0.58 28.50 24.16
CA THR A 291 -1.01 27.60 25.24
C THR A 291 -1.45 26.21 24.74
N VAL A 292 -1.52 25.96 23.44
CA VAL A 292 -2.04 24.70 22.88
C VAL A 292 -1.12 23.53 23.24
N SER A 293 -1.68 22.45 23.77
CA SER A 293 -0.97 21.18 23.91
C SER A 293 -0.93 20.47 22.56
N TYR A 294 0.28 20.24 22.04
CA TYR A 294 0.50 19.56 20.77
C TYR A 294 1.61 18.51 20.88
N VAL A 295 1.59 17.57 19.94
CA VAL A 295 2.64 16.56 19.74
C VAL A 295 3.14 16.71 18.30
N ASP A 296 4.33 17.27 18.12
CA ASP A 296 5.02 17.29 16.82
C ASP A 296 5.77 15.98 16.61
N CYS A 297 5.17 15.08 15.83
CA CYS A 297 5.75 13.77 15.57
C CYS A 297 7.10 13.87 14.83
N ALA A 298 7.32 14.92 14.02
CA ALA A 298 8.55 15.10 13.27
C ALA A 298 9.76 15.48 14.16
N SER A 299 9.51 16.01 15.37
CA SER A 299 10.52 16.25 16.40
C SER A 299 10.61 15.06 17.37
N LEU A 300 9.47 14.49 17.79
CA LEU A 300 9.40 13.29 18.63
C LEU A 300 10.28 12.14 18.08
N TYR A 301 10.19 11.83 16.78
CA TYR A 301 10.96 10.73 16.19
C TYR A 301 12.47 11.01 16.16
N LYS A 302 12.90 12.28 16.15
CA LYS A 302 14.32 12.66 16.27
C LYS A 302 14.79 12.53 17.72
N GLU A 303 13.98 12.97 18.67
CA GLU A 303 14.25 12.91 20.12
C GLU A 303 14.42 11.48 20.61
N ILE A 304 13.50 10.57 20.27
CA ILE A 304 13.58 9.14 20.66
C ILE A 304 14.58 8.33 19.80
N GLY A 305 15.18 8.95 18.78
CA GLY A 305 16.09 8.29 17.85
C GLY A 305 15.43 7.19 17.01
N LEU A 306 14.27 7.44 16.40
CA LEU A 306 13.61 6.54 15.44
C LEU A 306 13.71 7.13 14.02
N GLN A 307 14.67 6.66 13.21
CA GLN A 307 14.93 7.22 11.88
C GLN A 307 14.15 6.54 10.73
N ASP A 308 13.70 5.30 10.91
CA ASP A 308 12.77 4.65 10.00
C ASP A 308 11.35 4.72 10.56
N THR A 309 10.58 5.62 9.97
CA THR A 309 9.22 6.02 10.37
C THR A 309 8.19 5.80 9.26
N PHE A 310 8.58 5.55 8.01
CA PHE A 310 7.67 5.27 6.87
C PHE A 310 8.26 4.20 5.94
N PRO A 311 7.48 3.16 5.56
CA PRO A 311 7.88 2.19 4.56
C PRO A 311 8.11 2.84 3.19
N LYS A 312 9.10 2.38 2.44
CA LYS A 312 9.36 2.74 1.03
C LYS A 312 8.10 2.66 0.18
N THR A 313 7.28 1.60 0.32
CA THR A 313 6.04 1.44 -0.47
C THR A 313 4.76 2.04 0.13
N GLY A 314 4.81 2.59 1.35
CA GLY A 314 3.66 3.23 2.03
C GLY A 314 3.66 4.76 1.94
N ILE A 315 2.51 5.40 2.21
CA ILE A 315 2.39 6.87 2.40
C ILE A 315 2.20 7.28 3.85
N HIS A 316 1.65 6.40 4.69
CA HIS A 316 1.54 6.63 6.13
C HIS A 316 2.78 6.08 6.85
N TRP A 317 2.87 6.40 8.14
CA TRP A 317 3.91 5.90 9.01
C TRP A 317 3.92 4.36 9.14
N ASN A 318 5.04 3.81 9.62
CA ASN A 318 5.10 2.42 10.09
C ASN A 318 4.48 2.28 11.50
N LYS A 319 4.31 1.04 11.97
CA LYS A 319 3.66 0.77 13.25
C LYS A 319 4.48 1.18 14.49
N LEU A 320 5.78 1.40 14.36
CA LEU A 320 6.63 1.90 15.46
C LEU A 320 6.32 3.38 15.71
N ALA A 321 6.46 4.19 14.66
CA ALA A 321 6.13 5.62 14.69
C ALA A 321 4.70 5.87 15.20
N ALA A 322 3.72 5.09 14.73
CA ALA A 322 2.34 5.15 15.20
C ALA A 322 2.18 4.91 16.71
N VAL A 323 2.89 3.91 17.27
CA VAL A 323 2.83 3.59 18.71
C VAL A 323 3.47 4.71 19.54
N GLU A 324 4.61 5.25 19.11
CA GLU A 324 5.28 6.34 19.82
C GLU A 324 4.46 7.64 19.81
N ALA A 325 3.79 7.95 18.68
CA ALA A 325 2.82 9.05 18.63
C ALA A 325 1.65 8.84 19.61
N ILE A 326 1.14 7.60 19.76
CA ILE A 326 0.11 7.28 20.76
C ILE A 326 0.63 7.45 22.18
N ARG A 327 1.86 6.99 22.49
CA ARG A 327 2.50 7.15 23.81
C ARG A 327 2.65 8.63 24.19
N ALA A 328 3.09 9.47 23.26
CA ALA A 328 3.21 10.92 23.47
C ALA A 328 1.83 11.60 23.72
N VAL A 329 0.78 11.22 22.98
CA VAL A 329 -0.59 11.72 23.21
C VAL A 329 -1.12 11.30 24.59
N LEU A 330 -0.86 10.07 25.03
CA LEU A 330 -1.28 9.58 26.35
C LEU A 330 -0.48 10.24 27.48
N ALA A 331 0.82 10.48 27.31
CA ALA A 331 1.62 11.24 28.26
C ALA A 331 1.11 12.69 28.41
N SER A 332 0.72 13.35 27.31
CA SER A 332 0.08 14.68 27.38
C SER A 332 -1.27 14.65 28.11
N TYR A 333 -2.08 13.61 27.93
CA TYR A 333 -3.31 13.42 28.71
C TYR A 333 -3.03 13.32 30.23
N GLU A 334 -2.04 12.53 30.64
CA GLU A 334 -1.66 12.40 32.05
C GLU A 334 -1.10 13.72 32.60
N GLN A 335 -0.30 14.46 31.82
CA GLN A 335 0.23 15.77 32.17
C GLN A 335 -0.87 16.82 32.37
N GLN A 336 -1.89 16.84 31.50
CA GLN A 336 -3.00 17.79 31.58
C GLN A 336 -3.96 17.50 32.75
N THR A 337 -4.15 16.23 33.10
CA THR A 337 -5.23 15.81 34.00
C THR A 337 -4.78 15.28 35.37
N GLY A 338 -3.51 14.87 35.50
CA GLY A 338 -3.01 14.14 36.67
C GLY A 338 -3.61 12.74 36.86
N ARG A 339 -4.37 12.22 35.86
CA ARG A 339 -5.08 10.94 35.93
C ARG A 339 -4.30 9.85 35.18
N PRO A 340 -3.87 8.75 35.83
CA PRO A 340 -3.07 7.73 35.16
C PRO A 340 -3.92 6.86 34.21
N VAL A 341 -3.52 6.84 32.94
CA VAL A 341 -4.17 6.10 31.85
C VAL A 341 -3.36 4.86 31.47
N ARG A 342 -4.00 3.89 30.83
CA ARG A 342 -3.31 2.73 30.26
C ARG A 342 -2.32 3.13 29.17
N GLN A 343 -1.03 2.90 29.43
CA GLN A 343 0.08 3.19 28.53
C GLN A 343 0.43 1.99 27.65
N LEU A 344 0.96 2.25 26.45
CA LEU A 344 1.54 1.22 25.57
C LEU A 344 3.04 1.10 25.83
N ALA A 345 3.52 -0.15 25.89
CA ALA A 345 4.93 -0.50 25.93
C ALA A 345 5.24 -1.48 24.79
N ILE A 346 6.42 -1.32 24.17
CA ILE A 346 6.94 -2.22 23.14
C ILE A 346 7.76 -3.30 23.84
N GLU A 347 7.35 -4.56 23.72
CA GLU A 347 8.08 -5.72 24.25
C GLU A 347 9.26 -6.09 23.35
N LYS A 348 9.04 -6.01 22.03
CA LYS A 348 9.99 -6.42 21.00
C LYS A 348 9.61 -5.80 19.65
N ILE A 349 10.59 -5.62 18.76
CA ILE A 349 10.34 -5.28 17.35
C ILE A 349 10.53 -6.53 16.49
N ASN A 350 9.55 -6.80 15.62
CA ASN A 350 9.65 -7.79 14.56
C ASN A 350 10.10 -7.13 13.25
N LYS A 351 10.75 -7.93 12.41
CA LYS A 351 11.42 -7.52 11.17
C LYS A 351 11.21 -8.61 10.11
N SER A 352 10.82 -8.25 8.88
CA SER A 352 10.52 -9.22 7.82
C SER A 352 10.79 -8.66 6.42
N LYS A 353 11.14 -9.54 5.46
CA LYS A 353 11.18 -9.22 4.03
C LYS A 353 9.79 -9.18 3.36
N ASN A 354 8.78 -9.75 4.02
CA ASN A 354 7.38 -9.73 3.59
C ASN A 354 6.55 -8.87 4.57
N PRO A 355 5.64 -8.00 4.10
CA PRO A 355 4.84 -7.18 4.99
C PRO A 355 3.86 -8.03 5.82
N PRO A 356 3.47 -7.59 7.03
CA PRO A 356 2.49 -8.30 7.83
C PRO A 356 1.11 -8.21 7.15
N GLY A 357 0.37 -9.32 7.14
CA GLY A 357 -0.81 -9.47 6.30
C GLY A 357 -2.04 -8.63 6.72
N PHE A 358 -2.67 -7.99 5.73
CA PHE A 358 -3.97 -7.32 5.76
C PHE A 358 -4.16 -6.17 6.77
N GLY A 359 -4.34 -4.94 6.26
CA GLY A 359 -4.69 -3.76 7.05
C GLY A 359 -3.51 -2.84 7.43
N ASN A 360 -2.32 -3.09 6.89
CA ASN A 360 -1.14 -2.27 7.13
C ASN A 360 -0.94 -1.20 6.03
N PRO A 361 -0.56 0.05 6.39
CA PRO A 361 -0.34 1.14 5.43
C PRO A 361 0.89 0.95 4.53
N GLU A 362 1.62 -0.14 4.77
CA GLU A 362 2.93 -0.46 4.22
C GLU A 362 2.90 -0.82 2.72
N GLN A 363 1.69 -0.93 2.13
CA GLN A 363 1.48 -1.16 0.69
C GLN A 363 0.51 -0.16 0.02
N ASP A 364 0.11 0.93 0.68
CA ASP A 364 -1.05 1.73 0.23
C ASP A 364 -0.90 2.36 -1.17
N ILE A 365 0.29 2.84 -1.55
CA ILE A 365 0.56 3.26 -2.94
C ILE A 365 0.64 2.05 -3.88
N PHE A 366 1.32 0.99 -3.43
CA PHE A 366 1.61 -0.18 -4.26
C PHE A 366 0.31 -0.83 -4.76
N GLY A 367 -0.63 -1.03 -3.84
CA GLY A 367 -1.96 -1.56 -4.10
C GLY A 367 -2.70 -0.79 -5.18
N LEU A 368 -2.75 0.54 -5.04
CA LEU A 368 -3.61 1.42 -5.84
C LEU A 368 -3.07 1.71 -7.25
N VAL A 369 -1.75 1.91 -7.40
CA VAL A 369 -1.15 2.39 -8.66
C VAL A 369 -0.31 1.32 -9.39
N TYR A 370 0.30 0.39 -8.66
CA TYR A 370 1.35 -0.46 -9.22
C TYR A 370 0.98 -1.93 -9.43
N SER A 371 0.03 -2.49 -8.68
CA SER A 371 -0.38 -3.92 -8.72
C SER A 371 -0.53 -4.57 -10.10
N VAL A 372 -0.87 -3.79 -11.14
CA VAL A 372 -1.10 -4.26 -12.51
C VAL A 372 0.10 -4.10 -13.48
N ARG A 373 1.27 -3.62 -13.01
CA ARG A 373 2.44 -3.34 -13.86
C ARG A 373 3.50 -4.45 -13.77
N PRO A 374 4.09 -4.94 -14.90
CA PRO A 374 5.03 -6.07 -14.89
C PRO A 374 6.28 -5.91 -14.00
N ASN A 375 6.76 -4.69 -13.79
CA ASN A 375 7.93 -4.40 -12.96
C ASN A 375 7.59 -3.96 -11.52
N ALA A 376 6.31 -3.86 -11.13
CA ALA A 376 5.90 -3.36 -9.81
C ALA A 376 6.57 -4.13 -8.66
N ARG A 377 6.62 -5.47 -8.76
CA ARG A 377 7.22 -6.39 -7.79
C ARG A 377 8.74 -6.21 -7.55
N LYS A 378 9.38 -5.19 -8.16
CA LYS A 378 10.77 -4.80 -7.93
C LYS A 378 10.93 -3.65 -6.92
N ILE A 379 9.87 -2.89 -6.64
CA ILE A 379 9.88 -1.88 -5.58
C ILE A 379 9.21 -2.51 -4.36
N VAL A 380 10.02 -2.86 -3.38
CA VAL A 380 9.63 -3.40 -2.07
C VAL A 380 10.47 -2.71 -1.00
N ASP A 381 10.01 -2.74 0.25
CA ASP A 381 10.86 -2.38 1.38
C ASP A 381 11.97 -3.42 1.56
N ASP A 382 13.15 -2.95 2.01
CA ASP A 382 14.21 -3.87 2.41
C ASP A 382 13.81 -4.62 3.68
N TRP A 383 13.03 -4.00 4.58
CA TRP A 383 12.52 -4.59 5.80
C TRP A 383 11.21 -3.90 6.21
N TYR A 384 10.20 -4.70 6.56
CA TYR A 384 8.99 -4.23 7.23
C TYR A 384 9.15 -4.42 8.74
N TYR A 385 8.76 -3.43 9.54
CA TYR A 385 8.94 -3.39 10.99
C TYR A 385 7.63 -3.17 11.73
N TRP A 386 7.34 -4.00 12.73
CA TRP A 386 6.19 -3.83 13.61
C TRP A 386 6.51 -4.22 15.06
N PRO A 387 5.97 -3.49 16.06
CA PRO A 387 6.17 -3.84 17.45
C PRO A 387 5.22 -4.97 17.91
N GLU A 388 5.73 -5.84 18.77
CA GLU A 388 4.93 -6.56 19.78
C GLU A 388 4.67 -5.58 20.93
N VAL A 389 3.40 -5.34 21.23
CA VAL A 389 2.95 -4.28 22.14
C VAL A 389 2.07 -4.86 23.24
N TYR A 390 2.23 -4.34 24.46
CA TYR A 390 1.37 -4.64 25.60
C TYR A 390 0.97 -3.36 26.33
N VAL A 391 0.04 -3.48 27.28
CA VAL A 391 -0.25 -2.43 28.26
C VAL A 391 0.40 -2.81 29.58
N GLU A 392 1.37 -2.01 30.00
CA GLU A 392 2.20 -2.26 31.18
C GLU A 392 1.42 -2.03 32.49
N ASN A 393 0.65 -0.96 32.56
CA ASN A 393 -0.08 -0.53 33.76
C ASN A 393 -1.56 -0.93 33.68
N GLN A 394 -1.87 -2.23 33.56
CA GLN A 394 -3.24 -2.76 33.41
C GLN A 394 -4.26 -2.26 34.45
N GLY A 395 -3.82 -1.84 35.64
CA GLY A 395 -4.69 -1.27 36.67
C GLY A 395 -5.05 0.21 36.46
N ALA A 396 -4.36 0.92 35.57
CA ALA A 396 -4.64 2.31 35.22
C ALA A 396 -5.96 2.45 34.44
N GLU A 397 -6.48 3.67 34.36
CA GLU A 397 -7.83 3.87 33.85
C GLU A 397 -7.93 3.74 32.32
N ARG A 398 -9.17 3.64 31.86
CA ARG A 398 -9.53 3.71 30.45
C ARG A 398 -10.15 5.07 30.19
N ILE A 399 -9.96 5.68 29.03
CA ILE A 399 -10.49 7.04 28.73
C ILE A 399 -11.51 7.04 27.59
N SER A 400 -12.52 7.89 27.63
CA SER A 400 -13.41 8.10 26.47
C SER A 400 -12.79 9.14 25.53
N VAL A 401 -12.62 8.81 24.25
CA VAL A 401 -11.83 9.62 23.31
C VAL A 401 -12.67 10.05 22.10
N PHE A 402 -12.56 11.32 21.71
CA PHE A 402 -12.96 11.81 20.39
C PHE A 402 -11.70 12.07 19.54
N VAL A 403 -11.72 11.62 18.28
CA VAL A 403 -10.63 11.80 17.31
C VAL A 403 -11.17 12.46 16.04
N GLN A 404 -10.50 13.47 15.52
CA GLN A 404 -10.67 13.91 14.13
C GLN A 404 -9.31 13.90 13.41
N GLY A 405 -9.33 13.56 12.13
CA GLY A 405 -8.15 13.63 11.27
C GLY A 405 -8.30 12.84 9.98
N GLY A 406 -7.18 12.68 9.28
CA GLY A 406 -7.05 11.85 8.09
C GLY A 406 -6.62 10.42 8.39
N SER A 407 -6.01 9.80 7.39
CA SER A 407 -5.58 8.38 7.37
C SER A 407 -4.58 7.99 8.45
N PHE A 408 -3.79 8.91 8.99
CA PHE A 408 -2.88 8.65 10.11
C PHE A 408 -3.65 8.27 11.40
N THR A 409 -4.91 8.71 11.55
CA THR A 409 -5.74 8.34 12.71
C THR A 409 -6.14 6.86 12.72
N HIS A 410 -5.97 6.10 11.64
CA HIS A 410 -6.32 4.66 11.62
C HIS A 410 -5.65 3.86 12.74
N ASP A 411 -4.37 4.14 13.03
CA ASP A 411 -3.66 3.45 14.11
C ASP A 411 -4.20 3.83 15.48
N ILE A 412 -4.45 5.13 15.74
CA ILE A 412 -5.08 5.62 16.98
C ILE A 412 -6.44 4.95 17.20
N ASN A 413 -7.26 4.90 16.13
CA ASN A 413 -8.58 4.27 16.11
C ASN A 413 -8.53 2.74 16.26
N THR A 414 -7.37 2.11 16.01
CA THR A 414 -7.16 0.66 16.11
C THR A 414 -6.56 0.27 17.47
N TYR A 415 -5.46 0.90 17.87
CA TYR A 415 -4.71 0.57 19.09
C TYR A 415 -5.48 0.94 20.36
N LEU A 416 -6.10 2.12 20.44
CA LEU A 416 -6.81 2.54 21.66
C LEU A 416 -7.95 1.58 22.06
N PRO A 417 -8.79 1.07 21.13
CA PRO A 417 -9.75 0.01 21.45
C PRO A 417 -9.11 -1.38 21.62
N MET A 418 -8.16 -1.77 20.77
CA MET A 418 -7.52 -3.11 20.79
C MET A 418 -6.85 -3.40 22.13
N TYR A 419 -6.04 -2.47 22.62
CA TYR A 419 -5.34 -2.57 23.90
C TYR A 419 -6.22 -2.16 25.10
N LYS A 420 -7.52 -1.89 24.84
CA LYS A 420 -8.50 -1.47 25.84
C LYS A 420 -8.01 -0.27 26.64
N ILE A 421 -7.41 0.71 25.96
CA ILE A 421 -7.07 2.03 26.53
C ILE A 421 -8.31 2.92 26.52
N SER A 422 -9.05 2.93 25.41
CA SER A 422 -10.31 3.68 25.36
C SER A 422 -11.45 2.94 26.07
N LYS A 423 -12.32 3.67 26.80
CA LYS A 423 -13.67 3.22 27.25
C LYS A 423 -14.62 3.20 26.05
N LYS A 424 -14.61 4.32 25.32
CA LYS A 424 -15.37 4.63 24.11
C LYS A 424 -14.41 5.34 23.15
N LEU A 425 -14.55 5.12 21.84
CA LEU A 425 -13.87 5.91 20.82
C LEU A 425 -14.92 6.43 19.83
N ARG A 426 -14.77 7.69 19.43
CA ARG A 426 -15.64 8.40 18.48
C ARG A 426 -14.72 9.07 17.47
N SER A 427 -14.96 8.92 16.16
CA SER A 427 -14.05 9.40 15.12
C SER A 427 -14.77 10.14 14.00
N VAL A 428 -14.22 11.28 13.56
CA VAL A 428 -14.62 11.98 12.32
C VAL A 428 -13.45 11.95 11.33
N TYR A 429 -13.62 11.22 10.24
CA TYR A 429 -12.57 10.96 9.25
C TYR A 429 -12.62 11.98 8.11
N TYR A 430 -11.49 12.60 7.77
CA TYR A 430 -11.35 13.63 6.73
C TYR A 430 -12.41 14.76 6.74
N ASN A 431 -12.86 15.16 7.93
CA ASN A 431 -13.97 16.10 8.15
C ASN A 431 -15.33 15.65 7.57
N GLN A 432 -15.55 14.34 7.37
CA GLN A 432 -16.77 13.78 6.76
C GLN A 432 -17.87 13.50 7.80
N ASP A 433 -18.42 14.54 8.41
CA ASP A 433 -19.70 14.49 9.13
C ASP A 433 -20.52 15.74 8.83
N GLU A 434 -21.46 15.62 7.89
CA GLU A 434 -22.34 16.70 7.41
C GLU A 434 -23.09 17.42 8.54
N LYS A 435 -23.37 16.73 9.66
CA LYS A 435 -24.08 17.30 10.81
C LYS A 435 -23.29 18.38 11.53
N LEU A 436 -21.95 18.35 11.45
CA LEU A 436 -21.08 19.37 12.00
C LEU A 436 -21.10 20.68 11.18
N PHE A 437 -21.75 20.67 10.01
CA PHE A 437 -21.85 21.81 9.09
C PHE A 437 -23.30 22.09 8.65
N ALA A 438 -24.27 21.55 9.40
CA ALA A 438 -25.69 21.79 9.25
C ALA A 438 -26.13 23.07 10.00
N ASP A 439 -27.43 23.21 10.30
CA ASP A 439 -27.93 24.28 11.17
C ASP A 439 -27.39 24.15 12.61
N ASN A 440 -27.37 25.26 13.36
CA ASN A 440 -26.83 25.29 14.72
C ASN A 440 -27.46 24.25 15.67
N ALA A 441 -28.76 23.93 15.56
CA ALA A 441 -29.39 22.96 16.46
C ALA A 441 -29.00 21.50 16.11
N THR A 442 -28.74 21.21 14.84
CA THR A 442 -28.15 19.93 14.40
C THR A 442 -26.67 19.83 14.80
N VAL A 443 -25.90 20.91 14.61
CA VAL A 443 -24.47 20.99 14.99
C VAL A 443 -24.30 20.80 16.49
N ASP A 444 -25.04 21.55 17.31
CA ASP A 444 -24.88 21.56 18.76
C ASP A 444 -25.26 20.20 19.36
N LYS A 445 -26.36 19.60 18.90
CA LYS A 445 -26.76 18.23 19.27
C LYS A 445 -25.74 17.16 18.88
N GLN A 446 -24.99 17.35 17.79
CA GLN A 446 -23.96 16.41 17.37
C GLN A 446 -22.66 16.60 18.18
N TRP A 447 -22.32 17.84 18.57
CA TRP A 447 -21.23 18.09 19.52
C TRP A 447 -21.53 17.62 20.93
N ASP A 448 -22.74 17.85 21.45
CA ASP A 448 -23.21 17.26 22.71
C ASP A 448 -23.03 15.73 22.69
N ARG A 449 -23.40 15.09 21.57
CA ARG A 449 -23.24 13.65 21.38
C ARG A 449 -21.76 13.24 21.39
N TYR A 450 -20.85 14.02 20.82
CA TYR A 450 -19.42 13.70 20.76
C TYR A 450 -18.70 13.95 22.08
N LEU A 451 -18.97 15.06 22.76
CA LEU A 451 -18.30 15.47 24.01
C LEU A 451 -18.93 14.86 25.28
N SER A 452 -20.17 14.36 25.23
CA SER A 452 -20.80 13.63 26.33
C SER A 452 -19.94 12.44 26.77
N ASP A 453 -19.50 12.45 28.04
CA ASP A 453 -18.58 11.44 28.59
C ASP A 453 -17.33 11.30 27.69
N CYS A 454 -16.58 12.40 27.52
CA CYS A 454 -15.33 12.47 26.77
C CYS A 454 -14.21 12.98 27.68
N ASP A 455 -13.18 12.15 27.88
CA ASP A 455 -11.99 12.48 28.68
C ASP A 455 -10.92 13.21 27.84
N LEU A 456 -10.83 12.93 26.53
CA LEU A 456 -9.78 13.43 25.63
C LEU A 456 -10.31 13.72 24.21
N VAL A 457 -10.00 14.90 23.68
CA VAL A 457 -10.16 15.27 22.27
C VAL A 457 -8.80 15.28 21.59
N ILE A 458 -8.66 14.53 20.49
CA ILE A 458 -7.48 14.54 19.62
C ILE A 458 -7.90 15.13 18.27
N PHE A 459 -7.22 16.19 17.83
CA PHE A 459 -7.26 16.64 16.44
C PHE A 459 -5.93 16.32 15.78
N GLU A 460 -5.98 15.65 14.64
CA GLU A 460 -4.81 15.27 13.85
C GLU A 460 -4.68 16.17 12.62
N CYS A 461 -3.48 16.71 12.41
CA CYS A 461 -3.15 17.56 11.27
C CYS A 461 -1.80 17.17 10.69
N ASN A 462 -1.81 16.52 9.53
CA ASN A 462 -0.59 16.30 8.77
C ASN A 462 0.04 17.62 8.31
N GLU A 463 1.37 17.68 8.21
CA GLU A 463 2.13 18.79 7.59
C GLU A 463 1.51 19.26 6.27
N GLN A 464 1.13 18.33 5.38
CA GLN A 464 0.49 18.61 4.09
C GLN A 464 -0.85 19.34 4.22
N PHE A 465 -1.54 19.18 5.34
CA PHE A 465 -2.92 19.63 5.53
C PHE A 465 -3.10 20.79 6.49
N VAL A 466 -2.04 21.49 6.93
CA VAL A 466 -2.15 22.69 7.79
C VAL A 466 -3.17 23.71 7.26
N ARG A 467 -3.20 23.96 5.94
CA ARG A 467 -4.21 24.81 5.26
C ARG A 467 -5.66 24.38 5.51
N GLY A 468 -5.93 23.07 5.49
CA GLY A 468 -7.27 22.47 5.52
C GLY A 468 -7.66 21.78 6.84
N PHE A 469 -6.73 21.64 7.77
CA PHE A 469 -6.88 21.01 9.08
C PHE A 469 -7.61 19.65 9.04
N GLY A 470 -6.94 18.64 8.47
CA GLY A 470 -7.44 17.26 8.39
C GLY A 470 -8.66 17.06 7.47
N GLY A 471 -9.01 18.02 6.62
CA GLY A 471 -10.07 17.86 5.62
C GLY A 471 -9.64 17.06 4.38
N ASN A 472 -10.59 16.41 3.71
CA ASN A 472 -10.31 15.69 2.47
C ASN A 472 -9.87 16.63 1.34
N ALA A 473 -8.71 16.41 0.72
CA ALA A 473 -8.36 17.07 -0.52
C ALA A 473 -9.04 16.38 -1.73
N PRO A 474 -9.43 17.13 -2.78
CA PRO A 474 -9.75 16.52 -4.06
C PRO A 474 -8.49 15.85 -4.65
N ARG A 475 -8.69 14.89 -5.58
CA ARG A 475 -7.65 13.96 -6.07
C ARG A 475 -6.33 14.68 -6.39
N TRP A 476 -5.29 14.35 -5.62
CA TRP A 476 -4.15 15.22 -5.30
C TRP A 476 -3.46 15.91 -6.48
N ALA A 477 -3.11 15.18 -7.54
CA ALA A 477 -2.44 15.77 -8.72
C ALA A 477 -3.23 16.88 -9.45
N GLN A 478 -4.57 16.90 -9.39
CA GLN A 478 -5.34 18.03 -9.90
C GLN A 478 -5.41 19.17 -8.88
N ALA A 479 -5.58 18.85 -7.60
CA ALA A 479 -5.66 19.82 -6.50
C ALA A 479 -4.40 20.69 -6.39
N ASP A 480 -3.21 20.10 -6.55
CA ASP A 480 -1.93 20.82 -6.52
C ASP A 480 -1.77 21.83 -7.65
N VAL A 481 -2.39 21.58 -8.81
CA VAL A 481 -2.23 22.39 -10.03
C VAL A 481 -3.28 23.49 -10.13
N ILE A 482 -4.55 23.18 -9.86
CA ILE A 482 -5.66 24.13 -10.03
C ILE A 482 -6.06 24.82 -8.71
N GLY A 483 -5.54 24.34 -7.57
CA GLY A 483 -6.00 24.72 -6.25
C GLY A 483 -7.36 24.08 -5.90
N TYR A 484 -7.81 24.27 -4.66
CA TYR A 484 -9.17 23.92 -4.25
C TYR A 484 -9.63 24.80 -3.08
N ASP A 485 -10.95 25.01 -3.01
CA ASP A 485 -11.62 25.67 -1.90
C ASP A 485 -11.49 24.84 -0.63
N ILE A 486 -11.18 25.50 0.48
CA ILE A 486 -11.05 24.83 1.79
C ILE A 486 -12.45 24.47 2.27
N GLY A 487 -12.80 23.17 2.20
CA GLY A 487 -14.03 22.64 2.76
C GLY A 487 -14.14 22.88 4.28
N PRO A 488 -15.34 22.77 4.86
CA PRO A 488 -15.58 23.16 6.24
C PRO A 488 -14.80 22.29 7.23
N ARG A 489 -14.34 22.90 8.33
CA ARG A 489 -13.30 22.34 9.21
C ARG A 489 -13.87 22.01 10.58
N VAL A 490 -13.56 20.82 11.09
CA VAL A 490 -14.17 20.31 12.34
C VAL A 490 -13.77 21.13 13.56
N TYR A 491 -12.53 21.60 13.66
CA TYR A 491 -12.12 22.50 14.75
C TYR A 491 -12.91 23.82 14.75
N GLU A 492 -13.28 24.36 13.58
CA GLU A 492 -14.11 25.58 13.49
C GLU A 492 -15.56 25.30 13.89
N SER A 493 -16.09 24.13 13.54
CA SER A 493 -17.40 23.69 14.04
C SER A 493 -17.41 23.57 15.57
N LEU A 494 -16.37 22.97 16.15
CA LEU A 494 -16.22 22.86 17.61
C LEU A 494 -16.08 24.24 18.26
N TYR A 495 -15.19 25.10 17.75
CA TYR A 495 -15.02 26.48 18.22
C TYR A 495 -16.36 27.23 18.23
N ASN A 496 -17.11 27.17 17.13
CA ASN A 496 -18.41 27.84 17.00
C ASN A 496 -19.48 27.26 17.96
N TYR A 497 -19.47 25.94 18.23
CA TYR A 497 -20.32 25.31 19.25
C TYR A 497 -19.94 25.78 20.66
N LEU A 498 -18.65 25.79 20.99
CA LEU A 498 -18.14 26.21 22.30
C LEU A 498 -18.44 27.70 22.55
N GLN A 499 -18.37 28.56 21.53
CA GLN A 499 -18.80 29.96 21.61
C GLN A 499 -20.31 30.15 21.87
N ARG A 500 -21.15 29.15 21.57
CA ARG A 500 -22.60 29.18 21.85
C ARG A 500 -22.99 28.57 23.20
N ASN A 501 -22.21 27.62 23.70
CA ASN A 501 -22.60 26.68 24.75
C ASN A 501 -21.62 26.59 25.95
N SER A 502 -20.71 27.56 26.10
CA SER A 502 -19.81 27.73 27.27
C SER A 502 -20.19 28.96 28.09
#